data_AF-A0A3L6T0Y2-F1
#
_entry.id   AF-A0A3L6T0Y2-F1
#
_cell.length_a   1.000
_cell.length_b   1.000
_cell.length_c   1.000
_cell.angle_alpha   90.00
_cell.angle_beta   90.00
_cell.angle_gamma   90.00
#
_symmetry.space_group_name_H-M   'P 1'
#
loop_
_entity.id
_entity.type
_entity.pdbx_description
1 polymer ?
#
loop_
_entity_poly.entity_id
_entity_poly.type
_entity_poly.pdbx_seq_one_letter_code
_entity_poly.pdbx_strand_id
1 'polypeptide(L)'
;MQVPMCFCGSLCNLMEFQVLGDDFGMRFFMCENYEYDPPKRYGKERSKWLDTEQSQEAKERIEWQARWAAERWQRMLHKERMEEKRKKDQEEIAKRIEEVERQKAEEREADRERKRERARRAKEAGLDAIRKGKYPRCTQ
;
A
#
# COMPACT_ATOMS: atom_id res chain seq x y z
N MET A 1 32.66 -35.96 -24.24
CA MET A 1 31.36 -35.46 -24.74
C MET A 1 31.47 -35.25 -26.24
N GLN A 2 30.49 -35.68 -27.04
CA GLN A 2 30.44 -35.37 -28.47
C GLN A 2 29.62 -34.09 -28.67
N VAL A 3 30.25 -33.04 -29.20
CA VAL A 3 29.58 -31.79 -29.54
C VAL A 3 28.97 -31.95 -30.94
N PRO A 4 27.66 -31.72 -31.12
CA PRO A 4 27.05 -31.82 -32.45
C PRO A 4 27.54 -30.69 -33.36
N MET A 5 27.64 -30.98 -34.65
CA MET A 5 27.86 -29.96 -35.68
C MET A 5 26.53 -29.23 -35.95
N CYS A 6 26.57 -27.91 -36.03
CA CYS A 6 25.44 -27.07 -36.44
C CYS A 6 25.27 -27.10 -37.97
N PHE A 7 24.08 -26.74 -38.46
CA PHE A 7 23.80 -26.59 -39.90
C PHE A 7 24.69 -25.57 -40.62
N CYS A 8 25.28 -24.61 -39.89
CA CYS A 8 26.25 -23.66 -40.46
C CYS A 8 27.65 -24.26 -40.69
N GLY A 9 27.88 -25.52 -40.32
CA GLY A 9 29.17 -26.20 -40.45
C GLY A 9 30.12 -26.02 -39.26
N SER A 10 29.81 -25.11 -38.33
CA SER A 10 30.56 -24.94 -37.07
C SER A 10 30.07 -25.87 -35.97
N LEU A 11 30.91 -26.09 -34.95
CA LEU A 11 30.51 -26.81 -33.72
C LEU A 11 29.48 -25.99 -32.94
N CYS A 12 28.50 -26.66 -32.32
CA CYS A 12 27.54 -25.98 -31.44
C CYS A 12 28.21 -25.48 -30.15
N ASN A 13 27.72 -24.35 -29.65
CA ASN A 13 28.07 -23.83 -28.33
C ASN A 13 27.20 -24.49 -27.26
N LEU A 14 27.81 -24.79 -26.11
CA LEU A 14 27.10 -25.25 -24.93
C LEU A 14 26.66 -24.04 -24.11
N MET A 15 25.36 -23.82 -24.02
CA MET A 15 24.75 -22.72 -23.28
C MET A 15 24.04 -23.24 -22.04
N GLU A 16 23.97 -22.44 -20.98
CA GLU A 16 23.19 -22.72 -19.77
C GLU A 16 21.95 -21.81 -19.74
N PHE A 17 20.80 -22.39 -19.44
CA PHE A 17 19.55 -21.65 -19.36
C PHE A 17 19.46 -20.90 -18.02
N GLN A 18 19.51 -19.57 -18.06
CA GLN A 18 19.53 -18.73 -16.85
C GLN A 18 18.16 -18.18 -16.44
N VAL A 19 17.11 -18.44 -17.22
CA VAL A 19 15.76 -17.97 -16.86
C VAL A 19 15.19 -18.90 -15.80
N LEU A 20 14.68 -18.31 -14.73
CA LEU A 20 14.05 -19.05 -13.62
C LEU A 20 12.82 -19.81 -14.14
N GLY A 21 12.83 -21.11 -13.97
CA GLY A 21 11.79 -22.03 -14.45
C GLY A 21 12.30 -23.47 -14.45
N ASP A 22 11.52 -24.37 -15.05
CA ASP A 22 11.81 -25.81 -15.03
C ASP A 22 13.11 -26.17 -15.76
N ASP A 23 13.57 -25.32 -16.69
CA ASP A 23 14.81 -25.50 -17.45
C ASP A 23 16.02 -24.77 -16.84
N PHE A 24 15.87 -24.04 -15.72
CA PHE A 24 16.97 -23.25 -15.14
C PHE A 24 18.19 -24.10 -14.80
N GLY A 25 19.38 -23.62 -15.14
CA GLY A 25 20.64 -24.34 -14.96
C GLY A 25 20.83 -25.53 -15.90
N MET A 26 19.85 -25.86 -16.77
CA MET A 26 20.00 -26.91 -17.76
C MET A 26 20.82 -26.40 -18.94
N ARG A 27 21.70 -27.25 -19.45
CA ARG A 27 22.58 -26.92 -20.57
C ARG A 27 22.05 -27.50 -21.87
N PHE A 28 22.22 -26.74 -22.93
CA PHE A 28 21.78 -27.13 -24.26
C PHE A 28 22.74 -26.62 -25.33
N PHE A 29 22.75 -27.32 -26.45
CA PHE A 29 23.54 -26.93 -27.60
C PHE A 29 22.76 -25.91 -28.43
N MET A 30 23.39 -24.77 -28.70
CA MET A 30 22.88 -23.71 -29.56
C MET A 30 23.92 -23.36 -30.62
N CYS A 31 23.46 -22.99 -31.82
CA CYS A 31 24.35 -22.46 -32.85
C CYS A 31 24.79 -21.03 -32.51
N GLU A 32 26.03 -20.66 -32.81
CA GLU A 32 26.50 -19.27 -32.64
C GLU A 32 25.89 -18.30 -33.67
N ASN A 33 25.56 -18.82 -34.86
CA ASN A 33 24.93 -18.05 -35.92
C ASN A 33 23.40 -18.21 -35.87
N TYR A 34 22.73 -17.27 -35.19
CA TYR A 34 21.26 -17.22 -35.05
C TYR A 34 20.51 -17.10 -36.38
N GLU A 35 21.18 -16.66 -37.47
CA GLU A 35 20.58 -16.53 -38.81
C GLU A 35 20.38 -17.89 -39.49
N TYR A 36 21.17 -18.90 -39.07
CA TYR A 36 21.05 -20.30 -39.48
C TYR A 36 20.35 -21.17 -38.44
N ASP A 37 19.92 -20.60 -37.32
CA ASP A 37 19.08 -21.32 -36.37
C ASP A 37 17.75 -21.59 -37.10
N PRO A 38 17.44 -22.87 -37.42
CA PRO A 38 16.27 -23.14 -38.26
C PRO A 38 15.06 -22.49 -37.61
N PRO A 39 14.20 -21.79 -38.38
CA PRO A 39 12.97 -21.22 -37.85
C PRO A 39 12.30 -22.29 -37.00
N LYS A 40 11.78 -21.95 -35.81
CA LYS A 40 11.05 -22.88 -34.93
C LYS A 40 9.85 -23.48 -35.71
N ARG A 41 10.12 -24.44 -36.58
CA ARG A 41 9.12 -25.19 -37.32
C ARG A 41 8.58 -26.16 -36.28
N TYR A 42 7.27 -26.16 -36.15
CA TYR A 42 6.48 -27.02 -35.27
C TYR A 42 6.69 -28.52 -35.57
N GLY A 43 7.90 -29.03 -35.31
CA GLY A 43 8.38 -30.34 -35.69
C GLY A 43 9.08 -31.04 -34.55
N LYS A 44 9.05 -32.38 -34.57
CA LYS A 44 9.53 -33.31 -33.54
C LYS A 44 11.04 -33.25 -33.23
N GLU A 45 11.79 -32.32 -33.80
CA GLU A 45 13.20 -32.10 -33.43
C GLU A 45 13.24 -31.28 -32.15
N ARG A 46 13.33 -31.98 -31.01
CA ARG A 46 13.60 -31.35 -29.72
C ARG A 46 14.97 -30.68 -29.79
N SER A 47 15.09 -29.50 -29.16
CA SER A 47 16.38 -28.88 -28.88
C SER A 47 17.34 -29.93 -28.30
N LYS A 48 18.60 -29.91 -28.73
CA LYS A 48 19.63 -30.84 -28.24
C LYS A 48 20.06 -30.40 -26.83
N TRP A 49 19.27 -30.75 -25.84
CA TRP A 49 19.61 -30.59 -24.42
C TRP A 49 20.72 -31.58 -24.05
N LEU A 50 21.72 -31.10 -23.31
CA LEU A 50 22.75 -31.95 -22.72
C LEU A 50 22.23 -32.60 -21.43
N ASP A 51 21.50 -31.82 -20.63
CA ASP A 51 20.90 -32.27 -19.39
C ASP A 51 19.45 -32.71 -19.66
N THR A 52 19.05 -33.88 -19.17
CA THR A 52 17.66 -34.38 -19.28
C THR A 52 16.79 -33.97 -18.10
N GLU A 53 17.43 -33.62 -16.98
CA GLU A 53 16.78 -33.22 -15.74
C GLU A 53 17.52 -32.02 -15.14
N GLN A 54 16.77 -31.14 -14.50
CA GLN A 54 17.32 -30.02 -13.74
C GLN A 54 18.07 -30.51 -12.50
N SER A 55 19.26 -29.94 -12.25
CA SER A 55 20.06 -30.27 -11.08
C SER A 55 19.34 -29.91 -9.78
N GLN A 56 19.62 -30.68 -8.72
CA GLN A 56 19.04 -30.41 -7.40
C GLN A 56 19.43 -29.02 -6.88
N GLU A 57 20.66 -28.58 -7.12
CA GLU A 57 21.15 -27.24 -6.77
C GLU A 57 20.37 -26.13 -7.49
N ALA A 58 20.04 -26.32 -8.77
CA ALA A 58 19.25 -25.37 -9.54
C ALA A 58 17.82 -25.25 -9.00
N LYS A 59 17.18 -26.39 -8.66
CA LYS A 59 15.87 -26.44 -8.00
C LYS A 59 15.89 -25.68 -6.68
N GLU A 60 16.86 -25.99 -5.82
CA GLU A 60 17.03 -25.33 -4.52
C GLU A 60 17.26 -23.83 -4.66
N ARG A 61 18.03 -23.40 -5.66
CA ARG A 61 18.26 -21.98 -5.95
C ARG A 61 16.98 -21.26 -6.36
N ILE A 62 16.16 -21.88 -7.22
CA ILE A 62 14.85 -21.33 -7.61
C ILE A 62 13.93 -21.24 -6.41
N GLU A 63 13.81 -22.31 -5.63
CA GLU A 63 12.97 -22.35 -4.43
C GLU A 63 13.39 -21.29 -3.41
N TRP A 64 14.70 -21.12 -3.19
CA TRP A 64 15.23 -20.10 -2.30
C TRP A 64 14.87 -18.69 -2.78
N GLN A 65 15.03 -18.40 -4.08
CA GLN A 65 14.65 -17.10 -4.65
C GLN A 65 13.14 -16.86 -4.55
N ALA A 66 12.32 -17.87 -4.84
CA ALA A 66 10.86 -17.80 -4.74
C ALA A 66 10.42 -17.53 -3.30
N ARG A 67 11.01 -18.23 -2.32
CA ARG A 67 10.76 -18.00 -0.89
C ARG A 67 11.13 -16.58 -0.48
N TRP A 68 12.30 -16.10 -0.89
CA TRP A 68 12.75 -14.75 -0.58
C TRP A 68 11.85 -13.67 -1.19
N ALA A 69 11.41 -13.86 -2.44
CA ALA A 69 10.45 -12.98 -3.10
C ALA A 69 9.10 -12.96 -2.36
N ALA A 70 8.60 -14.13 -1.93
CA ALA A 70 7.38 -14.25 -1.15
C ALA A 70 7.50 -13.56 0.22
N GLU A 71 8.58 -13.77 0.96
CA GLU A 71 8.83 -13.09 2.23
C GLU A 71 8.88 -11.57 2.07
N ARG A 72 9.57 -11.10 1.03
CA ARG A 72 9.65 -9.67 0.71
C ARG A 72 8.27 -9.10 0.40
N TRP A 73 7.48 -9.82 -0.39
CA TRP A 73 6.10 -9.44 -0.71
C TRP A 73 5.22 -9.36 0.56
N GLN A 74 5.31 -10.35 1.45
CA GLN A 74 4.59 -10.35 2.73
C GLN A 74 4.97 -9.14 3.60
N ARG A 75 6.25 -8.76 3.64
CA ARG A 75 6.70 -7.55 4.36
C ARG A 75 6.12 -6.27 3.76
N MET A 76 6.02 -6.18 2.43
CA MET A 76 5.39 -5.04 1.76
C MET A 76 3.91 -4.94 2.12
N LEU A 77 3.15 -6.03 1.98
CA LEU A 77 1.73 -6.08 2.35
C LEU A 77 1.48 -5.74 3.83
N HIS A 78 2.36 -6.20 4.73
CA HIS A 78 2.27 -5.87 6.15
C HIS A 78 2.48 -4.36 6.39
N LYS A 79 3.46 -3.76 5.71
CA LYS A 79 3.71 -2.30 5.79
C LYS A 79 2.51 -1.50 5.27
N GLU A 80 1.98 -1.85 4.11
CA GLU A 80 0.81 -1.19 3.52
C GLU A 80 -0.40 -1.25 4.48
N ARG A 81 -0.67 -2.43 5.06
CA ARG A 81 -1.74 -2.60 6.05
C ARG A 81 -1.55 -1.71 7.27
N MET A 82 -0.31 -1.59 7.76
CA MET A 82 0.00 -0.75 8.92
C MET A 82 -0.13 0.74 8.59
N GLU A 83 0.25 1.18 7.40
CA GLU A 83 0.05 2.55 6.92
C GLU A 83 -1.45 2.88 6.76
N GLU A 84 -2.22 1.97 6.18
CA GLU A 84 -3.67 2.12 6.07
C GLU A 84 -4.33 2.25 7.45
N LYS A 85 -3.92 1.40 8.41
CA LYS A 85 -4.39 1.49 9.79
C LYS A 85 -4.04 2.84 10.42
N ARG A 86 -2.79 3.30 10.27
CA ARG A 86 -2.37 4.62 10.78
C ARG A 86 -3.19 5.76 10.19
N LYS A 87 -3.49 5.70 8.89
CA LYS A 87 -4.31 6.71 8.22
C LYS A 87 -5.74 6.71 8.78
N LYS A 88 -6.35 5.54 8.99
CA LYS A 88 -7.67 5.42 9.62
C LYS A 88 -7.68 5.98 11.03
N ASP A 89 -6.67 5.65 11.83
CA ASP A 89 -6.55 6.15 13.21
C ASP A 89 -6.40 7.69 13.21
N GLN A 90 -5.62 8.26 12.28
CA GLN A 90 -5.50 9.71 12.12
C GLN A 90 -6.81 10.38 11.70
N GLU A 91 -7.54 9.79 10.74
CA GLU A 91 -8.86 10.28 10.32
C GLU A 91 -9.89 10.22 11.44
N GLU A 92 -9.87 9.16 12.26
CA GLU A 92 -10.75 9.06 13.42
C GLU A 92 -10.44 10.13 14.47
N ILE A 93 -9.16 10.36 14.77
CA ILE A 93 -8.73 11.44 15.67
C ILE A 93 -9.19 12.80 15.13
N ALA A 94 -9.01 13.06 13.83
CA ALA A 94 -9.44 14.32 13.20
C ALA A 94 -10.95 14.55 13.36
N LYS A 95 -11.77 13.52 13.11
CA LYS A 95 -13.24 13.58 13.31
C LYS A 95 -13.61 13.86 14.75
N ARG A 96 -12.90 13.25 15.71
CA ARG A 96 -13.15 13.49 17.15
C ARG A 96 -12.78 14.91 17.57
N ILE A 97 -11.72 15.48 17.00
CA ILE A 97 -11.34 16.88 17.26
C ILE A 97 -12.41 17.82 16.73
N GLU A 98 -12.84 17.62 15.47
CA GLU A 98 -13.89 18.42 14.84
C GLU A 98 -15.22 18.38 15.64
N GLU A 99 -15.61 17.19 16.09
CA GLU A 99 -16.79 17.01 16.95
C GLU A 99 -16.68 17.82 18.24
N VAL A 100 -15.54 17.73 18.92
CA VAL A 100 -15.29 18.47 20.17
C VAL A 100 -15.28 19.97 19.92
N GLU A 101 -14.75 20.44 18.79
CA GLU A 101 -14.77 21.85 18.42
C GLU A 101 -16.19 22.36 18.16
N ARG A 102 -17.03 21.55 17.50
CA ARG A 102 -18.44 21.87 17.30
C ARG A 102 -19.20 21.99 18.61
N GLN A 103 -19.04 21.02 19.52
CA GLN A 103 -19.63 21.06 20.85
C GLN A 103 -19.18 22.29 21.65
N LYS A 104 -17.87 22.62 21.60
CA LYS A 104 -17.34 23.84 22.23
C LYS A 104 -17.88 25.12 21.59
N ALA A 105 -18.17 25.13 20.29
CA ALA A 105 -18.80 26.27 19.63
C ALA A 105 -20.25 26.45 20.09
N GLU A 106 -21.03 25.37 20.14
CA GLU A 106 -22.41 25.33 20.63
C GLU A 106 -22.48 25.78 22.10
N GLU A 107 -21.59 25.29 22.97
CA GLU A 107 -21.55 25.70 24.37
C GLU A 107 -21.25 27.20 24.53
N ARG A 108 -20.30 27.72 23.72
CA ARG A 108 -19.98 29.16 23.70
C ARG A 108 -21.16 29.98 23.22
N GLU A 109 -21.92 29.50 22.25
CA GLU A 109 -23.13 30.17 21.76
C GLU A 109 -24.25 30.16 22.82
N ALA A 110 -24.50 29.00 23.43
CA ALA A 110 -25.45 28.87 24.53
C ALA A 110 -25.08 29.77 25.72
N ASP A 111 -23.79 29.94 26.02
CA ASP A 111 -23.36 30.88 27.06
C ASP A 111 -23.66 32.34 26.71
N ARG A 112 -23.43 32.73 25.45
CA ARG A 112 -23.79 34.05 24.95
C ARG A 112 -25.30 34.28 25.04
N GLU A 113 -26.10 33.28 24.70
CA GLU A 113 -27.56 33.36 24.81
C GLU A 113 -28.01 33.49 26.27
N ARG A 114 -27.47 32.68 27.19
CA ARG A 114 -27.74 32.81 28.63
C ARG A 114 -27.39 34.20 29.17
N LYS A 115 -26.31 34.82 28.69
CA LYS A 115 -25.93 36.20 29.06
C LYS A 115 -26.93 37.22 28.51
N ARG A 116 -27.37 37.08 27.26
CA ARG A 116 -28.40 37.93 26.65
C ARG A 116 -29.71 37.84 27.43
N GLU A 117 -30.11 36.63 27.82
CA GLU A 117 -31.33 36.40 28.58
C GLU A 117 -31.28 37.03 29.98
N ARG A 118 -30.15 36.89 30.68
CA ARG A 118 -29.93 37.56 31.98
C ARG A 118 -30.05 39.08 31.84
N ALA A 119 -29.47 39.67 30.79
CA ALA A 119 -29.59 41.09 30.53
C ALA A 119 -31.03 41.52 30.23
N ARG A 120 -31.80 40.71 29.48
CA ARG A 120 -33.23 40.96 29.22
C ARG A 120 -34.04 40.99 30.52
N ARG A 121 -33.89 39.97 31.37
CA ARG A 121 -34.59 39.88 32.67
C ARG A 121 -34.24 41.04 33.60
N ALA A 122 -32.97 41.46 33.66
CA ALA A 122 -32.55 42.59 34.46
C ALA A 122 -33.22 43.91 34.00
N LYS A 123 -33.35 44.13 32.69
CA LYS A 123 -34.05 45.29 32.13
C LYS A 123 -35.54 45.29 32.49
N GLU A 124 -36.21 44.15 32.34
CA GLU A 124 -37.63 44.01 32.71
C GLU A 124 -37.87 44.27 34.20
N ALA A 125 -37.03 43.70 35.07
CA ALA A 125 -37.11 43.95 36.52
C ALA A 125 -36.86 45.41 36.89
N GLY A 126 -35.94 46.10 36.20
CA GLY A 126 -35.71 47.54 36.37
C GLY A 126 -36.93 48.38 35.99
N LEU A 127 -37.57 48.07 34.86
CA LEU A 127 -38.82 48.73 34.44
C LEU A 127 -39.97 48.47 35.43
N ASP A 128 -40.10 47.24 35.94
CA ASP A 128 -41.13 46.89 36.94
C ASP A 128 -40.89 47.59 38.29
N ALA A 129 -39.62 47.76 38.70
CA ALA A 129 -39.26 48.52 39.91
C ALA A 129 -39.63 50.01 39.78
N ILE A 130 -39.40 50.62 38.61
CA ILE A 130 -39.84 51.99 38.30
C ILE A 130 -41.37 52.08 38.31
N ARG A 131 -42.07 51.10 37.71
CA ARG A 131 -43.54 51.04 37.68
C ARG A 131 -44.16 50.92 39.07
N LYS A 132 -43.52 50.20 39.99
CA LYS A 132 -44.02 49.97 41.37
C LYS A 132 -43.66 51.09 42.35
N GLY A 133 -43.08 52.20 41.90
CA GLY A 133 -42.92 53.42 42.70
C GLY A 133 -42.03 53.29 43.95
N LYS A 134 -41.14 52.30 44.00
CA LYS A 134 -40.21 52.09 45.12
C LYS A 134 -38.94 52.93 44.97
N TYR A 135 -39.06 54.25 45.11
CA TYR A 135 -37.92 55.07 45.51
C TYR A 135 -38.15 55.55 46.94
N PRO A 136 -37.24 55.29 47.91
CA PRO A 136 -37.32 55.94 49.20
C PRO A 136 -37.11 57.44 48.94
N ARG A 137 -38.07 58.28 49.35
CA ARG A 137 -37.80 59.71 49.41
C ARG A 137 -36.72 59.90 50.47
N CYS A 138 -35.52 60.28 50.07
CA CYS A 138 -34.55 60.86 51.00
C CYS A 138 -35.21 62.10 51.61
N THR A 139 -35.57 62.02 52.88
CA THR A 139 -35.87 63.19 53.71
C THR A 139 -34.56 63.76 54.24
N GLN A 140 -34.37 65.06 54.03
CA GLN A 140 -33.23 65.85 54.50
C GLN A 140 -33.31 66.11 56.01
#